data_AF-A0A286A5Z8-F1
#
_entry.id   AF-A0A286A5Z8-F1
#
_cell.length_a   1.000
_cell.length_b   1.000
_cell.length_c   1.000
_cell.angle_alpha   90.00
_cell.angle_beta   90.00
_cell.angle_gamma   90.00
#
_symmetry.space_group_name_H-M   'P 1'
#
loop_
_entity.id
_entity.type
_entity.pdbx_description
1 polymer ?
#
loop_
_entity_poly.entity_id
_entity_poly.type
_entity_poly.pdbx_seq_one_letter_code
_entity_poly.pdbx_strand_id
1 'polypeptide(L)'
;MIIMGYRFKPRLWSIVLTILFVIIFVALGRWQLSRADERNTQHEQLEKYSKQPAVTLPGTLVKLVDYQYRDVEIRGEYLIDHTIFLDNKTYQGRAGYHVISPLKIANSPLHVVINRGWVAIGNDRSVLPPITTDSGEVIITGTVISPEIRTFEISNTIVQGPVWNTFSLDKYQEITGLKMQPIMVLQKDLIEDGLVRAWEKPESGASKNIGYAIQWFSLAVTTFVIFIVLNVKRTNSEIK
;
A
#
# COMPACT_ATOMS: atom_id res chain seq x y z
N MET A 1 15.35 13.92 50.87
CA MET A 1 16.40 14.82 50.39
C MET A 1 15.80 16.21 50.22
N ILE A 2 16.46 17.27 50.69
CA ILE A 2 15.99 18.66 50.49
C ILE A 2 16.93 19.30 49.46
N ILE A 3 16.38 19.77 48.34
CA ILE A 3 17.13 20.50 47.31
C ILE A 3 16.36 21.78 47.03
N MET A 4 17.03 22.94 47.10
CA MET A 4 16.46 24.26 46.76
C MET A 4 15.07 24.53 47.37
N GLY A 5 14.86 24.18 48.64
CA GLY A 5 13.58 24.42 49.35
C GLY A 5 12.46 23.41 49.04
N TYR A 6 12.73 22.34 48.28
CA TYR A 6 11.79 21.26 48.02
C TYR A 6 12.22 19.95 48.71
N ARG A 7 11.26 19.24 49.32
CA ARG A 7 11.45 17.93 49.95
C ARG A 7 10.99 16.82 49.02
N PHE A 8 11.92 15.99 48.57
CA PHE A 8 11.64 14.77 47.82
C PHE A 8 11.58 13.57 48.77
N LYS A 9 10.43 12.87 48.82
CA LYS A 9 10.22 11.69 49.69
C LYS A 9 9.35 10.62 48.99
N PRO A 10 9.86 9.94 47.95
CA PRO A 10 9.12 8.91 47.25
C PRO A 10 8.90 7.66 48.10
N ARG A 11 7.77 6.98 47.90
CA ARG A 11 7.51 5.65 48.48
C ARG A 11 8.14 4.57 47.58
N LEU A 12 8.71 3.52 48.17
CA LEU A 12 9.43 2.48 47.42
C LEU A 12 8.57 1.84 46.31
N TRP A 13 7.30 1.55 46.58
CA TRP A 13 6.39 0.98 45.58
C TRP A 13 6.20 1.91 44.36
N SER A 14 6.15 3.23 44.57
CA SER A 14 5.99 4.21 43.50
C SER A 14 7.24 4.31 42.62
N ILE A 15 8.42 4.11 43.21
CA ILE A 15 9.69 4.04 42.48
C ILE A 15 9.69 2.80 41.58
N VAL A 16 9.41 1.63 42.15
CA VAL A 16 9.38 0.35 41.43
C VAL A 16 8.38 0.40 40.28
N LEU A 17 7.17 0.90 40.53
CA LEU A 17 6.12 1.00 39.51
C LEU A 17 6.52 1.96 38.38
N THR A 18 7.11 3.11 38.71
CA THR A 18 7.59 4.08 37.71
C THR A 18 8.67 3.46 36.83
N ILE A 19 9.67 2.81 37.45
CA ILE A 19 10.76 2.14 36.72
C ILE A 19 10.19 1.07 35.79
N LEU A 20 9.26 0.25 36.28
CA LEU A 20 8.62 -0.80 35.49
C LEU A 20 7.92 -0.23 34.25
N PHE A 21 7.07 0.78 34.41
CA PHE A 21 6.36 1.39 33.27
C PHE A 21 7.31 2.10 32.30
N VAL A 22 8.31 2.81 32.79
CA VAL A 22 9.32 3.43 31.93
C VAL A 22 10.05 2.38 31.10
N ILE A 23 10.46 1.25 31.69
CA ILE A 23 11.11 0.15 30.96
C ILE A 23 10.16 -0.41 29.89
N ILE A 24 8.90 -0.66 30.23
CA ILE A 24 7.90 -1.18 29.28
C ILE A 24 7.71 -0.21 28.11
N PHE A 25 7.46 1.07 28.37
CA PHE A 25 7.22 2.05 27.33
C PHE A 25 8.45 2.28 26.45
N VAL A 26 9.66 2.31 27.03
CA VAL A 26 10.90 2.39 26.23
C VAL A 26 11.09 1.14 25.38
N ALA A 27 10.80 -0.06 25.91
CA ALA A 27 10.87 -1.30 25.16
C ALA A 27 9.89 -1.32 23.98
N LEU A 28 8.65 -0.89 24.21
CA LEU A 28 7.62 -0.77 23.16
C LEU A 28 8.00 0.27 22.10
N GLY A 29 8.54 1.42 22.51
CA GLY A 29 9.04 2.44 21.58
C GLY A 29 10.16 1.91 20.68
N ARG A 30 11.14 1.18 21.24
CA ARG A 30 12.20 0.53 20.47
C ARG A 30 11.67 -0.55 19.52
N TRP A 31 10.72 -1.35 19.98
CA TRP A 31 10.07 -2.36 19.13
C TRP A 31 9.36 -1.71 17.94
N GLN A 32 8.65 -0.60 18.15
CA GLN A 32 8.02 0.15 17.07
C GLN A 32 9.05 0.74 16.09
N LEU A 33 10.18 1.27 16.57
CA LEU A 33 11.26 1.71 15.67
C LEU A 33 11.85 0.57 14.84
N SER A 34 12.08 -0.60 15.45
CA SER A 34 12.55 -1.79 14.72
C SER A 34 11.56 -2.21 13.63
N ARG A 35 10.25 -2.14 13.89
CA ARG A 35 9.23 -2.40 12.87
C ARG A 35 9.22 -1.35 11.77
N ALA A 36 9.47 -0.09 12.10
CA ALA A 36 9.59 0.96 11.09
C ALA A 36 10.78 0.70 10.15
N ASP A 37 11.92 0.27 10.70
CA ASP A 37 13.14 -0.04 9.93
C ASP A 37 12.96 -1.25 9.00
N GLU A 38 12.36 -2.34 9.48
CA GLU A 38 12.00 -3.49 8.66
C GLU A 38 11.10 -3.10 7.47
N ARG A 39 10.16 -2.19 7.70
CA ARG A 39 9.26 -1.69 6.65
C ARG A 39 9.98 -0.79 5.65
N ASN A 40 10.90 0.04 6.11
CA ASN A 40 11.65 0.95 5.26
C ASN A 40 12.62 0.19 4.35
N THR A 41 13.36 -0.77 4.91
CA THR A 41 14.29 -1.62 4.15
C THR A 41 13.58 -2.42 3.05
N GLN A 42 12.40 -2.98 3.33
CA GLN A 42 11.57 -3.59 2.30
C GLN A 42 11.19 -2.59 1.22
N HIS A 43 10.69 -1.41 1.59
CA HIS A 43 10.28 -0.38 0.64
C HIS A 43 11.44 0.16 -0.22
N GLU A 44 12.62 0.35 0.35
CA GLU A 44 13.83 0.78 -0.37
C GLU A 44 14.25 -0.24 -1.45
N GLN A 45 14.13 -1.54 -1.15
CA GLN A 45 14.36 -2.58 -2.15
C GLN A 45 13.35 -2.48 -3.30
N LEU A 46 12.07 -2.22 -3.00
CA LEU A 46 11.04 -2.03 -4.03
C LEU A 46 11.30 -0.79 -4.89
N GLU A 47 11.63 0.35 -4.27
CA GLU A 47 11.99 1.57 -4.99
C GLU A 47 13.18 1.35 -5.92
N LYS A 48 14.17 0.54 -5.50
CA LYS A 48 15.34 0.23 -6.33
C LYS A 48 14.95 -0.52 -7.60
N TYR A 49 13.99 -1.43 -7.55
CA TYR A 49 13.49 -2.12 -8.75
C TYR A 49 12.70 -1.20 -9.67
N SER A 50 11.90 -0.29 -9.10
CA SER A 50 11.13 0.69 -9.89
C SER A 50 12.01 1.74 -10.59
N LYS A 51 13.26 1.95 -10.15
CA LYS A 51 14.21 2.90 -10.75
C LYS A 51 15.12 2.29 -11.81
N GLN A 52 15.09 0.96 -12.00
CA GLN A 52 15.86 0.29 -13.04
C GLN A 52 15.23 0.55 -14.42
N PRO A 53 16.03 0.50 -15.51
CA PRO A 53 15.48 0.62 -16.85
C PRO A 53 14.45 -0.49 -17.11
N ALA A 54 13.42 -0.13 -17.87
CA ALA A 54 12.39 -1.07 -18.27
C ALA A 54 12.99 -2.26 -19.03
N VAL A 55 12.50 -3.46 -18.76
CA VAL A 55 12.91 -4.67 -19.48
C VAL A 55 11.80 -5.19 -20.36
N THR A 56 12.13 -5.71 -21.53
CA THR A 56 11.16 -6.36 -22.39
C THR A 56 10.61 -7.61 -21.69
N LEU A 57 9.28 -7.69 -21.56
CA LEU A 57 8.65 -8.87 -20.99
C LEU A 57 8.80 -10.06 -21.96
N PRO A 58 9.31 -11.22 -21.51
CA PRO A 58 9.48 -12.35 -22.40
C PRO A 58 8.14 -13.01 -22.74
N GLY A 59 8.10 -13.70 -23.87
CA GLY A 59 6.97 -14.54 -24.29
C GLY A 59 6.84 -15.87 -23.53
N THR A 60 7.61 -16.07 -22.46
CA THR A 60 7.60 -17.25 -21.57
C THR A 60 7.10 -16.88 -20.18
N LEU A 61 6.61 -17.88 -19.41
CA LEU A 61 6.10 -17.63 -18.06
C LEU A 61 7.20 -17.07 -17.15
N VAL A 62 6.93 -15.91 -16.57
CA VAL A 62 7.80 -15.29 -15.56
C VAL A 62 7.36 -15.66 -14.15
N LYS A 63 8.23 -15.43 -13.16
CA LYS A 63 7.85 -15.47 -11.75
C LYS A 63 7.62 -14.05 -11.25
N LEU A 64 6.54 -13.83 -10.53
CA LEU A 64 6.21 -12.52 -9.95
C LEU A 64 7.40 -11.95 -9.14
N VAL A 65 8.04 -12.76 -8.30
CA VAL A 65 9.16 -12.32 -7.43
C VAL A 65 10.34 -11.71 -8.21
N ASP A 66 10.58 -12.14 -9.44
CA ASP A 66 11.71 -11.65 -10.25
C ASP A 66 11.40 -10.32 -10.95
N TYR A 67 10.12 -9.97 -11.06
CA TYR A 67 9.64 -8.79 -11.79
C TYR A 67 8.84 -7.81 -10.92
N GLN A 68 8.46 -8.16 -9.70
CA GLN A 68 7.58 -7.34 -8.87
C GLN A 68 8.16 -5.94 -8.69
N TYR A 69 7.36 -4.92 -8.98
CA TYR A 69 7.71 -3.49 -8.99
C TYR A 69 8.76 -3.07 -10.02
N ARG A 70 9.15 -3.97 -10.93
CA ARG A 70 10.00 -3.65 -12.07
C ARG A 70 9.17 -3.04 -13.19
N ASP A 71 9.76 -2.08 -13.88
CA ASP A 71 9.18 -1.56 -15.11
C ASP A 71 9.47 -2.53 -16.25
N VAL A 72 8.43 -2.80 -17.05
CA VAL A 72 8.50 -3.67 -18.22
C VAL A 72 7.97 -2.96 -19.45
N GLU A 73 8.52 -3.33 -20.60
CA GLU A 73 8.01 -2.97 -21.91
C GLU A 73 7.38 -4.22 -22.54
N ILE A 74 6.18 -4.08 -23.07
CA ILE A 74 5.42 -5.17 -23.67
C ILE A 74 4.91 -4.72 -25.03
N ARG A 75 5.26 -5.48 -26.07
CA ARG A 75 4.68 -5.34 -27.40
C ARG A 75 3.56 -6.35 -27.55
N GLY A 76 2.40 -5.91 -28.03
CA GLY A 76 1.25 -6.80 -28.17
C GLY A 76 -0.01 -6.09 -28.63
N GLU A 77 -1.13 -6.80 -28.64
CA GLU A 77 -2.43 -6.29 -29.06
C GLU A 77 -3.46 -6.50 -27.93
N TYR A 78 -4.29 -5.49 -27.66
CA TYR A 78 -5.35 -5.60 -26.66
C TYR A 78 -6.48 -6.48 -27.16
N LEU A 79 -6.97 -7.40 -26.31
CA LEU A 79 -8.22 -8.12 -26.58
C LEU A 79 -9.36 -7.41 -25.86
N ILE A 80 -9.93 -6.41 -26.53
CA ILE A 80 -10.89 -5.46 -25.94
C ILE A 80 -12.15 -6.18 -25.45
N ASP A 81 -12.59 -7.25 -26.14
CA ASP A 81 -13.77 -8.05 -25.80
C ASP A 81 -13.67 -8.74 -24.43
N HIS A 82 -12.47 -8.85 -23.88
CA HIS A 82 -12.22 -9.42 -22.55
C HIS A 82 -11.94 -8.34 -21.49
N THR A 83 -12.11 -7.06 -21.82
CA THR A 83 -11.92 -5.96 -20.88
C THR A 83 -12.98 -6.00 -19.78
N ILE A 84 -12.54 -5.76 -18.54
CA ILE A 84 -13.41 -5.61 -17.38
C ILE A 84 -13.18 -4.25 -16.72
N PHE A 85 -14.16 -3.84 -15.93
CA PHE A 85 -14.17 -2.64 -15.11
C PHE A 85 -14.17 -3.06 -13.65
N LEU A 86 -13.05 -2.85 -12.97
CA LEU A 86 -12.90 -3.13 -11.55
C LEU A 86 -13.47 -1.95 -10.76
N ASP A 87 -14.59 -2.16 -10.09
CA ASP A 87 -15.36 -1.18 -9.32
C ASP A 87 -14.71 -0.84 -7.97
N ASN A 88 -15.34 0.07 -7.24
CA ASN A 88 -14.92 0.60 -5.95
C ASN A 88 -13.54 1.25 -6.00
N LYS A 89 -13.24 1.94 -7.10
CA LYS A 89 -12.02 2.75 -7.26
C LYS A 89 -12.36 4.21 -7.10
N THR A 90 -11.55 4.91 -6.32
CA THR A 90 -11.73 6.34 -6.08
C THR A 90 -10.48 7.06 -6.52
N TYR A 91 -10.66 8.15 -7.27
CA TYR A 91 -9.59 9.06 -7.63
C TYR A 91 -10.03 10.49 -7.33
N GLN A 92 -9.23 11.22 -6.53
CA GLN A 92 -9.54 12.60 -6.11
C GLN A 92 -10.98 12.78 -5.57
N GLY A 93 -11.44 11.83 -4.75
CA GLY A 93 -12.77 11.87 -4.14
C GLY A 93 -13.93 11.51 -5.07
N ARG A 94 -13.65 11.12 -6.33
CA ARG A 94 -14.66 10.67 -7.29
C ARG A 94 -14.61 9.15 -7.45
N ALA A 95 -15.77 8.51 -7.41
CA ALA A 95 -15.91 7.09 -7.69
C ALA A 95 -15.69 6.79 -9.18
N GLY A 96 -15.21 5.60 -9.48
CA GLY A 96 -14.94 5.15 -10.83
C GLY A 96 -14.41 3.72 -10.85
N TYR A 97 -13.85 3.35 -12.00
CA TYR A 97 -13.41 2.00 -12.30
C TYR A 97 -11.93 2.00 -12.65
N HIS A 98 -11.22 0.91 -12.34
CA HIS A 98 -10.00 0.58 -13.08
C HIS A 98 -10.36 -0.25 -14.30
N VAL A 99 -9.82 0.11 -15.46
CA VAL A 99 -10.00 -0.65 -16.71
C VAL A 99 -8.91 -1.71 -16.81
N ILE A 100 -9.31 -2.97 -16.79
CA ILE A 100 -8.41 -4.11 -16.86
C ILE A 100 -8.62 -4.79 -18.21
N SER A 101 -7.59 -4.80 -19.06
CA SER A 101 -7.65 -5.43 -20.37
C SER A 101 -6.50 -6.44 -20.50
N PRO A 102 -6.73 -7.60 -21.12
CA PRO A 102 -5.65 -8.51 -21.45
C PRO A 102 -4.95 -8.01 -22.72
N LEU A 103 -3.63 -8.12 -22.74
CA LEU A 103 -2.80 -7.87 -23.91
C LEU A 103 -2.21 -9.20 -24.37
N LYS A 104 -2.42 -9.56 -25.64
CA LYS A 104 -1.74 -10.69 -26.27
C LYS A 104 -0.31 -10.29 -26.58
N ILE A 105 0.66 -11.02 -26.02
CA ILE A 105 2.08 -10.70 -26.20
C ILE A 105 2.48 -11.08 -27.63
N ALA A 106 3.15 -10.16 -28.33
CA ALA A 106 3.62 -10.39 -29.70
C ALA A 106 4.52 -11.64 -29.78
N ASN A 107 4.32 -12.47 -30.81
CA ASN A 107 5.05 -13.72 -31.02
C ASN A 107 4.98 -14.73 -29.85
N SER A 108 3.95 -14.66 -29.01
CA SER A 108 3.74 -15.58 -27.89
C SER A 108 2.28 -16.06 -27.82
N PRO A 109 2.01 -17.29 -27.35
CA PRO A 109 0.66 -17.71 -27.00
C PRO A 109 0.18 -17.15 -25.65
N LEU A 110 1.05 -16.44 -24.91
CA LEU A 110 0.74 -15.87 -23.61
C LEU A 110 0.11 -14.48 -23.72
N HIS A 111 -0.69 -14.18 -22.71
CA HIS A 111 -1.33 -12.90 -22.52
C HIS A 111 -0.88 -12.32 -21.17
N VAL A 112 -1.00 -11.02 -20.99
CA VAL A 112 -0.70 -10.36 -19.72
C VAL A 112 -1.83 -9.43 -19.35
N VAL A 113 -2.18 -9.38 -18.06
CA VAL A 113 -3.21 -8.48 -17.56
C VAL A 113 -2.62 -7.07 -17.48
N ILE A 114 -3.23 -6.11 -18.17
CA ILE A 114 -2.88 -4.70 -18.08
C ILE A 114 -3.98 -3.97 -17.30
N ASN A 115 -3.61 -3.36 -16.19
CA ASN A 115 -4.44 -2.33 -15.58
C ASN A 115 -4.10 -1.00 -16.26
N ARG A 116 -5.04 -0.53 -17.10
CA ARG A 116 -4.83 0.59 -18.02
C ARG A 116 -4.97 1.95 -17.35
N GLY A 117 -5.67 2.03 -16.23
CA GLY A 117 -5.92 3.28 -15.51
C GLY A 117 -7.31 3.36 -14.94
N TRP A 118 -7.58 4.49 -14.29
CA TRP A 118 -8.87 4.84 -13.71
C TRP A 118 -9.74 5.66 -14.69
N VAL A 119 -11.04 5.41 -14.68
CA VAL A 119 -12.05 6.22 -15.38
C VAL A 119 -13.19 6.54 -14.43
N ALA A 120 -13.71 7.76 -14.51
CA ALA A 120 -14.84 8.19 -13.68
C ALA A 120 -16.09 7.37 -14.00
N ILE A 121 -16.89 7.09 -12.96
CA ILE A 121 -18.24 6.58 -13.18
C ILE A 121 -19.08 7.66 -13.87
N GLY A 122 -19.85 7.26 -14.88
CA GLY A 122 -20.81 8.16 -15.52
C GLY A 122 -21.98 8.51 -14.60
N ASN A 123 -22.87 9.38 -15.08
CA ASN A 123 -24.10 9.72 -14.36
C ASN A 123 -25.04 8.52 -14.20
N ASP A 124 -24.99 7.58 -15.15
CA ASP A 124 -25.73 6.33 -15.13
C ASP A 124 -24.76 5.17 -14.94
N ARG A 125 -24.95 4.40 -13.84
CA ARG A 125 -24.11 3.24 -13.53
C ARG A 125 -24.39 2.03 -14.42
N SER A 126 -25.52 2.01 -15.13
CA SER A 126 -25.86 0.95 -16.07
C SER A 126 -25.10 1.07 -17.40
N VAL A 127 -24.54 2.25 -17.68
CA VAL A 127 -23.77 2.54 -18.89
C VAL A 127 -22.30 2.66 -18.54
N LEU A 128 -21.49 1.77 -19.08
CA LEU A 128 -20.04 1.81 -18.87
C LEU A 128 -19.40 2.97 -19.63
N PRO A 129 -18.39 3.65 -19.06
CA PRO A 129 -17.64 4.68 -19.76
C PRO A 129 -17.03 4.13 -21.05
N PRO A 130 -17.13 4.85 -22.18
CA PRO A 130 -16.47 4.43 -23.41
C PRO A 130 -14.96 4.53 -23.25
N ILE A 131 -14.23 3.48 -23.64
CA ILE A 131 -12.77 3.44 -23.62
C ILE A 131 -12.26 3.44 -25.06
N THR A 132 -11.51 4.48 -25.43
CA THR A 132 -10.83 4.51 -26.72
C THR A 132 -9.60 3.60 -26.64
N THR A 133 -9.43 2.73 -27.62
CA THR A 133 -8.26 1.86 -27.71
C THR A 133 -7.87 1.79 -29.18
N ASP A 134 -6.62 2.08 -29.48
CA ASP A 134 -6.11 1.95 -30.84
C ASP A 134 -6.16 0.48 -31.27
N SER A 135 -6.59 0.25 -32.50
CA SER A 135 -6.59 -1.08 -33.09
C SER A 135 -5.18 -1.49 -33.51
N GLY A 136 -4.79 -2.74 -33.22
CA GLY A 136 -3.54 -3.34 -33.66
C GLY A 136 -2.44 -3.39 -32.60
N GLU A 137 -1.20 -3.55 -33.05
CA GLU A 137 -0.04 -3.74 -32.17
C GLU A 137 0.37 -2.42 -31.50
N VAL A 138 0.51 -2.45 -30.19
CA VAL A 138 0.95 -1.35 -29.33
C VAL A 138 2.18 -1.76 -28.53
N ILE A 139 2.94 -0.75 -28.08
CA ILE A 139 4.03 -0.92 -27.12
C ILE A 139 3.59 -0.25 -25.82
N ILE A 140 3.45 -1.04 -24.78
CA ILE A 140 3.01 -0.61 -23.46
C ILE A 140 4.21 -0.63 -22.50
N THR A 141 4.30 0.40 -21.66
CA THR A 141 5.25 0.41 -20.56
C THR A 141 4.51 0.44 -19.23
N GLY A 142 4.99 -0.27 -18.23
CA GLY A 142 4.29 -0.29 -16.95
C GLY A 142 5.02 -1.03 -15.86
N THR A 143 4.51 -0.90 -14.64
CA THR A 143 5.08 -1.55 -13.45
C THR A 143 4.39 -2.87 -13.18
N VAL A 144 5.17 -3.92 -13.01
CA VAL A 144 4.65 -5.23 -12.62
C VAL A 144 4.19 -5.22 -11.17
N ILE A 145 3.01 -5.75 -10.90
CA ILE A 145 2.45 -5.96 -9.57
C ILE A 145 1.88 -7.39 -9.45
N SER A 146 1.50 -7.74 -8.22
CA SER A 146 0.70 -8.94 -7.98
C SER A 146 -0.58 -8.89 -8.83
N PRO A 147 -0.95 -9.99 -9.50
CA PRO A 147 -2.17 -10.04 -10.29
C PRO A 147 -3.42 -10.22 -9.43
N GLU A 148 -3.30 -10.17 -8.10
CA GLU A 148 -4.42 -10.32 -7.17
C GLU A 148 -4.81 -8.95 -6.60
N ILE A 149 -6.04 -8.51 -6.85
CA ILE A 149 -6.62 -7.30 -6.24
C ILE A 149 -7.75 -7.73 -5.33
N ARG A 150 -7.40 -7.92 -4.06
CA ARG A 150 -8.34 -8.29 -3.00
C ARG A 150 -8.87 -7.04 -2.31
N THR A 151 -10.17 -6.84 -2.36
CA THR A 151 -10.88 -6.02 -1.38
C THR A 151 -11.44 -6.95 -0.29
N PHE A 152 -11.76 -6.41 0.88
CA PHE A 152 -12.47 -7.20 1.90
C PHE A 152 -13.82 -7.63 1.31
N GLU A 153 -13.93 -8.90 0.92
CA GLU A 153 -15.16 -9.48 0.38
C GLU A 153 -16.17 -9.63 1.52
N ILE A 154 -17.17 -8.73 1.58
CA ILE A 154 -18.30 -8.83 2.52
C ILE A 154 -19.40 -9.76 1.95
N SER A 155 -19.31 -10.15 0.67
CA SER A 155 -20.32 -10.96 -0.03
C SER A 155 -19.69 -11.85 -1.10
N ASN A 156 -20.18 -13.11 -1.19
CA ASN A 156 -19.98 -14.02 -2.32
C ASN A 156 -20.78 -13.55 -3.55
N THR A 157 -20.56 -12.31 -4.00
CA THR A 157 -21.27 -11.79 -5.17
C THR A 157 -20.73 -12.50 -6.41
N ILE A 158 -21.61 -13.20 -7.13
CA ILE A 158 -21.26 -13.83 -8.40
C ILE A 158 -20.90 -12.70 -9.37
N VAL A 159 -19.67 -12.71 -9.88
CA VAL A 159 -19.24 -11.77 -10.91
C VAL A 159 -20.04 -12.06 -12.18
N GLN A 160 -20.94 -11.15 -12.55
CA GLN A 160 -21.74 -11.26 -13.77
C GLN A 160 -21.44 -10.07 -14.67
N GLY A 161 -20.98 -10.35 -15.88
CA GLY A 161 -20.68 -9.34 -16.89
C GLY A 161 -19.32 -8.64 -16.70
N PRO A 162 -19.14 -7.45 -17.29
CA PRO A 162 -17.86 -6.76 -17.37
C PRO A 162 -17.46 -6.02 -16.09
N VAL A 163 -18.32 -5.91 -15.06
CA VAL A 163 -18.03 -5.15 -13.83
C VAL A 163 -17.70 -6.07 -12.67
N TRP A 164 -16.51 -5.89 -12.09
CA TRP A 164 -15.94 -6.78 -11.08
C TRP A 164 -15.64 -5.99 -9.80
N ASN A 165 -15.82 -6.59 -8.62
CA ASN A 165 -15.47 -5.95 -7.33
C ASN A 165 -14.07 -6.34 -6.85
N THR A 166 -13.66 -7.56 -7.16
CA THR A 166 -12.33 -8.12 -6.89
C THR A 166 -11.75 -8.67 -8.18
N PHE A 167 -10.42 -8.73 -8.25
CA PHE A 167 -9.74 -9.36 -9.37
C PHE A 167 -8.86 -10.49 -8.87
N SER A 168 -9.02 -11.67 -9.46
CA SER A 168 -8.18 -12.84 -9.28
C SER A 168 -7.80 -13.37 -10.65
N LEU A 169 -6.53 -13.68 -10.82
CA LEU A 169 -6.02 -14.15 -12.11
C LEU A 169 -6.67 -15.47 -12.51
N ASP A 170 -6.82 -16.39 -11.56
CA ASP A 170 -7.37 -17.72 -11.81
C ASP A 170 -8.80 -17.65 -12.33
N LYS A 171 -9.67 -16.86 -11.68
CA LYS A 171 -11.06 -16.65 -12.13
C LYS A 171 -11.10 -15.99 -13.52
N TYR A 172 -10.21 -15.04 -13.76
CA TYR A 172 -10.13 -14.35 -15.04
C TYR A 172 -9.70 -15.29 -16.17
N GLN A 173 -8.75 -16.19 -15.90
CA GLN A 173 -8.35 -17.24 -16.83
C GLN A 173 -9.47 -18.25 -17.09
N GLU A 174 -10.22 -18.65 -16.06
CA GLU A 174 -11.36 -19.57 -16.19
C GLU A 174 -12.45 -19.00 -17.10
N ILE A 175 -12.79 -17.72 -16.94
CA ILE A 175 -13.85 -17.06 -17.72
C ILE A 175 -13.41 -16.79 -19.16
N THR A 176 -12.16 -16.35 -19.37
CA THR A 176 -11.68 -15.96 -20.70
C THR A 176 -11.07 -17.10 -21.50
N GLY A 177 -10.66 -18.19 -20.85
CA GLY A 177 -9.90 -19.29 -21.45
C GLY A 177 -8.47 -18.90 -21.86
N LEU A 178 -8.00 -17.70 -21.51
CA LEU A 178 -6.69 -17.19 -21.91
C LEU A 178 -5.58 -17.76 -21.01
N LYS A 179 -4.44 -18.07 -21.63
CA LYS A 179 -3.23 -18.42 -20.89
C LYS A 179 -2.48 -17.14 -20.51
N MET A 180 -2.51 -16.78 -19.23
CA MET A 180 -1.97 -15.52 -18.73
C MET A 180 -0.58 -15.69 -18.11
N GLN A 181 0.22 -14.63 -18.18
CA GLN A 181 1.37 -14.41 -17.32
C GLN A 181 0.89 -14.31 -15.86
N PRO A 182 1.64 -14.83 -14.87
CA PRO A 182 1.26 -14.79 -13.46
C PRO A 182 1.58 -13.42 -12.82
N ILE A 183 1.32 -12.35 -13.55
CA ILE A 183 1.61 -10.95 -13.19
C ILE A 183 0.53 -10.03 -13.77
N MET A 184 0.36 -8.86 -13.16
CA MET A 184 -0.40 -7.75 -13.73
C MET A 184 0.55 -6.56 -13.93
N VAL A 185 0.30 -5.76 -14.96
CA VAL A 185 1.10 -4.57 -15.26
C VAL A 185 0.24 -3.32 -15.11
N LEU A 186 0.70 -2.37 -14.30
CA LEU A 186 0.14 -1.03 -14.18
C LEU A 186 0.70 -0.16 -15.32
N GLN A 187 -0.15 0.17 -16.29
CA GLN A 187 0.23 0.96 -17.46
C GLN A 187 0.73 2.36 -17.06
N LYS A 188 1.85 2.81 -17.60
CA LYS A 188 2.49 4.09 -17.28
C LYS A 188 2.57 5.06 -18.46
N ASP A 189 2.52 4.56 -19.68
CA ASP A 189 2.55 5.38 -20.88
C ASP A 189 1.38 6.38 -20.90
N LEU A 190 1.70 7.60 -21.36
CA LEU A 190 0.75 8.68 -21.50
C LEU A 190 0.09 8.55 -22.88
N ILE A 191 -1.11 7.97 -22.90
CA ILE A 191 -1.97 7.87 -24.09
C ILE A 191 -3.23 8.70 -23.84
N GLU A 192 -3.73 9.36 -24.89
CA GLU A 192 -5.00 10.10 -24.87
C GLU A 192 -6.22 9.17 -25.00
N ASP A 193 -6.34 8.20 -24.09
CA ASP A 193 -7.48 7.27 -24.03
C ASP A 193 -8.51 7.62 -22.94
N GLY A 194 -8.34 8.78 -22.31
CA GLY A 194 -9.22 9.26 -21.24
C GLY A 194 -8.99 8.59 -19.89
N LEU A 195 -7.99 7.71 -19.76
CA LEU A 195 -7.68 7.00 -18.52
C LEU A 195 -6.65 7.74 -17.68
N VAL A 196 -6.88 7.76 -16.37
CA VAL A 196 -5.97 8.34 -15.38
C VAL A 196 -5.04 7.27 -14.83
N ARG A 197 -3.73 7.45 -15.03
CA ARG A 197 -2.66 6.53 -14.59
C ARG A 197 -1.88 7.06 -13.39
N ALA A 198 -2.61 7.54 -12.39
CA ALA A 198 -2.02 8.08 -11.16
C ALA A 198 -1.95 6.99 -10.09
N TRP A 199 -1.00 6.08 -10.24
CA TRP A 199 -0.82 4.95 -9.32
C TRP A 199 -0.30 5.42 -7.96
N GLU A 200 -1.03 5.11 -6.89
CA GLU A 200 -0.54 5.31 -5.53
C GLU A 200 0.68 4.40 -5.30
N LYS A 201 1.80 4.99 -4.90
CA LYS A 201 2.95 4.21 -4.47
C LYS A 201 2.60 3.56 -3.13
N PRO A 202 2.84 2.25 -2.94
CA PRO A 202 2.65 1.64 -1.63
C PRO A 202 3.57 2.33 -0.62
N GLU A 203 3.02 3.14 0.29
CA GLU A 203 3.82 3.72 1.37
C GLU A 203 4.38 2.60 2.25
N SER A 204 5.60 2.74 2.76
CA SER A 204 6.22 1.74 3.64
C SER A 204 5.38 1.47 4.90
N GLY A 205 4.54 2.43 5.31
CA GLY A 205 3.82 2.40 6.58
C GLY A 205 4.70 2.67 7.79
N ALA A 206 6.02 2.88 7.60
CA ALA A 206 7.00 3.13 8.66
C ALA A 206 6.67 4.39 9.47
N SER A 207 6.08 5.41 8.83
CA SER A 207 5.62 6.65 9.49
C SER A 207 4.65 6.39 10.64
N LYS A 208 3.73 5.41 10.50
CA LYS A 208 2.80 5.02 11.56
C LYS A 208 3.54 4.42 12.76
N ASN A 209 4.48 3.51 12.51
CA ASN A 209 5.31 2.91 13.55
C ASN A 209 6.18 3.95 14.26
N ILE A 210 6.76 4.91 13.53
CA ILE A 210 7.48 6.05 14.11
C ILE A 210 6.56 6.89 15.00
N GLY A 211 5.33 7.19 14.54
CA GLY A 211 4.33 7.89 15.34
C GLY A 211 4.03 7.17 16.66
N TYR A 212 3.83 5.84 16.63
CA TYR A 212 3.66 5.04 17.83
C TYR A 212 4.91 5.03 18.72
N ALA A 213 6.12 5.00 18.16
CA ALA A 213 7.34 5.08 18.94
C ALA A 213 7.42 6.41 19.73
N ILE A 214 7.09 7.54 19.09
CA ILE A 214 7.02 8.86 19.75
C ILE A 214 5.99 8.84 20.88
N GLN A 215 4.82 8.23 20.66
CA GLN A 215 3.80 8.09 21.71
C GLN A 215 4.34 7.31 22.92
N TRP A 216 4.98 6.16 22.69
CA TRP A 216 5.54 5.34 23.78
C TRP A 216 6.64 6.08 24.55
N PHE A 217 7.56 6.77 23.86
CA PHE A 217 8.57 7.57 24.54
C PHE A 217 7.96 8.76 25.30
N SER A 218 6.92 9.39 24.76
CA SER A 218 6.20 10.48 25.44
C SER A 218 5.51 9.98 26.72
N LEU A 219 4.93 8.77 26.71
CA LEU A 219 4.37 8.13 27.89
C LEU A 219 5.45 7.81 28.94
N ALA A 220 6.63 7.37 28.52
CA ALA A 220 7.77 7.15 29.42
C ALA A 220 8.19 8.45 30.11
N VAL A 221 8.36 9.53 29.35
CA VAL A 221 8.70 10.86 29.88
C VAL A 221 7.61 11.37 30.82
N THR A 222 6.35 11.29 30.40
CA THR A 222 5.19 11.76 31.19
C THR A 222 5.10 11.00 32.51
N THR A 223 5.27 9.68 32.50
CA THR A 223 5.26 8.85 33.71
C THR A 223 6.37 9.27 34.68
N PHE A 224 7.57 9.53 34.16
CA PHE A 224 8.69 10.02 34.96
C PHE A 224 8.43 11.42 35.55
N VAL A 225 7.87 12.34 34.76
CA VAL A 225 7.49 13.69 35.23
C VAL A 225 6.42 13.62 36.31
N ILE A 226 5.37 12.82 36.11
CA ILE A 226 4.32 12.60 37.12
C ILE A 226 4.92 12.06 38.41
N PHE A 227 5.85 11.10 38.32
CA PHE A 227 6.54 10.57 39.48
C PHE A 227 7.32 11.66 40.23
N ILE A 228 8.03 12.56 39.53
CA ILE A 228 8.72 13.68 40.19
C ILE A 228 7.70 14.61 40.87
N VAL A 229 6.70 15.09 40.12
CA VAL A 229 5.72 16.07 40.61
C VAL A 229 4.98 15.56 41.85
N LEU A 230 4.55 14.29 41.86
CA LEU A 230 3.83 13.72 42.99
C LEU A 230 4.69 13.49 44.24
N ASN A 231 6.02 13.40 44.09
CA ASN A 231 6.93 13.07 45.19
C ASN A 231 7.78 14.26 45.67
N VAL A 232 7.60 15.43 45.07
CA VAL A 232 8.21 16.71 45.45
C VAL A 232 7.18 17.56 46.20
N LYS A 233 7.48 17.97 47.44
CA LYS A 233 6.69 18.96 48.19
C LYS A 233 7.51 20.21 48.45
N ARG A 234 6.92 21.40 48.33
CA ARG A 234 7.58 22.65 48.76
C ARG A 234 7.72 22.63 50.28
N THR A 235 8.93 22.84 50.78
CA THR A 235 9.17 23.07 52.20
C THR A 235 8.77 24.51 52.48
N ASN A 236 7.57 24.73 53.03
CA ASN A 236 7.24 26.04 53.56
C ASN A 236 8.18 26.30 54.75
N SER A 237 9.02 27.33 54.66
CA SER A 237 9.64 27.89 55.86
C SER A 237 8.53 28.53 56.67
N GLU A 238 7.93 27.80 57.59
CA GLU A 238 7.24 28.45 58.69
C GLU A 238 8.31 29.21 59.46
N ILE A 239 8.32 30.54 59.28
CA ILE A 239 8.98 31.47 60.19
C ILE A 239 8.27 31.24 61.52
N LYS A 240 8.97 30.64 62.47
CA LYS A 240 8.55 30.56 63.86
C LYS A 240 9.71 31.00 64.74
#